data_AF-A0A0D3LB64-F1
#
_entry.id   AF-A0A0D3LB64-F1
#
_cell.length_a   1.000
_cell.length_b   1.000
_cell.length_c   1.000
_cell.angle_alpha   90.00
_cell.angle_beta   90.00
_cell.angle_gamma   90.00
#
_symmetry.space_group_name_H-M   'P 1'
#
loop_
_entity.id
_entity.type
_entity.pdbx_description
1 polymer ?
#
loop_
_entity_poly.entity_id
_entity_poly.type
_entity_poly.pdbx_seq_one_letter_code
_entity_poly.pdbx_strand_id
1 'polypeptide(L)'
;MYAALQGTVTYLTYEGNLDLQISYDNIGHAGVSGKFFEQGQYENELRFEFLSDQSYLNSTITELSQIINKYGDKKGVINEI
;
A
#
# COMPACT_ATOMS: atom_id res chain seq x y z
N MET A 1 11.60 -18.10 -1.04
CA MET A 1 10.22 -17.72 -0.66
C MET A 1 10.20 -16.20 -0.52
N TYR A 2 9.63 -15.48 -1.48
CA TYR A 2 9.61 -14.01 -1.44
C TYR A 2 8.88 -13.55 -0.17
N ALA A 3 9.46 -12.60 0.56
CA ALA A 3 8.86 -12.05 1.76
C ALA A 3 7.45 -11.53 1.43
N ALA A 4 6.46 -11.90 2.24
CA ALA A 4 5.10 -11.41 2.10
C ALA A 4 5.14 -9.87 2.07
N LEU A 5 4.72 -9.27 0.94
CA LEU A 5 4.57 -7.82 0.85
C LEU A 5 3.41 -7.44 1.76
N GLN A 6 3.73 -6.78 2.86
CA GLN A 6 2.78 -6.25 3.81
C GLN A 6 3.26 -4.86 4.23
N GLY A 7 2.33 -3.96 4.47
CA GLY A 7 2.69 -2.61 4.87
C GLY A 7 1.49 -1.71 5.08
N THR A 8 1.75 -0.57 5.70
CA THR A 8 0.74 0.45 5.91
C THR A 8 1.36 1.80 5.61
N VAL A 9 0.65 2.61 4.84
CA VAL A 9 0.98 4.01 4.59
C VAL A 9 -0.15 4.88 5.15
N THR A 10 0.25 5.97 5.79
CA THR A 10 -0.67 6.98 6.30
C THR A 10 -0.35 8.31 5.65
N TYR A 11 -1.40 9.02 5.25
CA TYR A 11 -1.35 10.36 4.71
C TYR A 11 -2.26 11.26 5.56
N LEU A 12 -1.68 12.31 6.12
CA LEU A 12 -2.38 13.33 6.89
C LEU A 12 -2.20 14.67 6.18
N THR A 13 -3.29 15.38 5.93
CA THR A 13 -3.22 16.73 5.39
C THR A 13 -2.63 17.71 6.39
N TYR A 14 -2.02 18.79 5.89
CA TYR A 14 -1.44 19.82 6.75
C TYR A 14 -2.51 20.49 7.64
N GLU A 15 -3.72 20.64 7.08
CA GLU A 15 -4.91 21.16 7.75
C GLU A 15 -5.47 20.19 8.80
N GLY A 16 -4.98 18.94 8.84
CA GLY A 16 -5.41 17.90 9.78
C GLY A 16 -6.83 17.37 9.54
N ASN A 17 -7.45 17.76 8.42
CA ASN A 17 -8.85 17.52 8.11
C ASN A 17 -9.10 16.22 7.34
N LEU A 18 -8.04 15.57 6.86
CA LEU A 18 -8.07 14.26 6.23
C LEU A 18 -6.94 13.41 6.80
N ASP A 19 -7.32 12.25 7.33
CA ASP A 19 -6.43 11.15 7.69
C ASP A 19 -6.81 9.95 6.84
N LEU A 20 -5.88 9.52 6.00
CA LEU A 20 -6.05 8.39 5.09
C LEU A 20 -5.00 7.34 5.41
N GLN A 21 -5.46 6.12 5.64
CA GLN A 21 -4.62 4.95 5.82
C GLN A 21 -4.89 3.94 4.70
N ILE A 22 -3.81 3.44 4.11
CA ILE A 22 -3.87 2.33 3.16
C ILE A 22 -3.01 1.21 3.73
N SER A 23 -3.61 0.05 3.91
CA SER A 23 -2.94 -1.17 4.36
C SER A 23 -2.93 -2.19 3.23
N TYR A 24 -1.81 -2.87 3.05
CA TYR A 24 -1.67 -3.99 2.13
C TYR A 24 -1.35 -5.25 2.94
N ASP A 25 -2.18 -6.27 2.76
CA ASP A 25 -2.02 -7.54 3.46
C ASP A 25 -1.19 -8.54 2.65
N ASN A 26 -0.77 -9.62 3.32
CA ASN A 26 0.04 -10.68 2.73
C ASN A 26 -0.71 -11.58 1.73
N ILE A 27 -2.02 -11.37 1.55
CA ILE A 27 -2.87 -12.11 0.60
C ILE A 27 -3.26 -11.25 -0.61
N GLY A 28 -2.81 -9.99 -0.65
CA GLY A 28 -2.88 -9.11 -1.81
C GLY A 28 -4.03 -8.10 -1.80
N HIS A 29 -4.75 -7.94 -0.68
CA HIS A 29 -5.79 -6.93 -0.55
C HIS A 29 -5.24 -5.58 -0.10
N ALA A 30 -5.79 -4.52 -0.66
CA ALA A 30 -5.56 -3.15 -0.21
C ALA A 30 -6.79 -2.66 0.58
N GLY A 31 -6.65 -2.52 1.89
CA GLY A 31 -7.65 -1.88 2.74
C GLY A 31 -7.42 -0.38 2.82
N VAL A 32 -8.45 0.41 2.51
CA VAL A 32 -8.43 1.87 2.63
C VAL A 32 -9.35 2.30 3.74
N SER A 33 -8.85 3.08 4.68
CA SER A 33 -9.63 3.61 5.80
C SER A 33 -9.21 5.03 6.12
N GLY A 34 -10.05 5.73 6.87
CA GLY A 34 -9.71 7.10 7.25
C GLY A 34 -10.85 7.88 7.86
N LYS A 35 -10.55 9.14 8.11
CA LYS A 35 -11.50 10.14 8.58
C LYS A 35 -11.33 11.45 7.83
N PHE A 36 -12.45 12.13 7.62
CA PHE A 36 -12.50 13.44 7.01
C PHE A 36 -13.47 14.33 7.78
N PHE A 37 -13.12 15.60 7.93
CA PHE A 37 -14.05 16.63 8.38
C PHE A 37 -13.83 17.91 7.58
N GLU A 38 -14.86 18.73 7.42
CA GLU A 38 -14.73 20.00 6.73
C GLU A 38 -14.10 21.06 7.63
N GLN A 39 -13.25 21.93 7.06
CA GLN A 39 -12.48 22.89 7.83
C GLN A 39 -13.41 23.85 8.61
N GLY A 40 -13.27 23.88 9.93
CA GLY A 40 -14.16 24.64 10.81
C GLY A 40 -15.41 23.89 11.30
N GLN A 41 -15.61 22.63 10.89
CA GLN A 41 -16.67 21.74 11.38
C GLN A 41 -16.09 20.47 12.01
N TYR A 42 -15.37 20.64 13.11
CA TYR A 42 -14.76 19.51 13.85
C TYR A 42 -15.77 18.52 14.44
N GLU A 43 -17.04 18.90 14.56
CA GLU A 43 -18.09 18.05 15.14
C GLU A 43 -18.74 17.10 14.14
N ASN A 44 -18.53 17.31 12.83
CA ASN A 44 -19.09 16.46 11.78
C ASN A 44 -17.96 15.72 11.03
N GLU A 45 -17.64 14.53 11.52
CA GLU A 45 -16.56 13.69 11.01
C GLU A 45 -17.14 12.51 10.21
N LEU A 46 -16.74 12.39 8.96
CA LEU A 46 -16.96 11.21 8.14
C LEU A 46 -15.87 10.18 8.42
N ARG A 47 -16.26 8.98 8.85
CA ARG A 47 -15.38 7.81 8.94
C ARG A 47 -15.69 6.87 7.79
N PHE A 48 -14.65 6.39 7.11
CA PHE A 48 -14.81 5.52 5.96
C PHE A 48 -13.83 4.34 6.01
N GLU A 49 -14.30 3.22 5.46
CA GLU A 49 -13.51 2.01 5.23
C GLU A 49 -14.04 1.32 3.98
N PHE A 50 -13.14 0.96 3.07
CA PHE A 50 -13.46 0.18 1.88
C PHE A 50 -12.26 -0.64 1.42
N LEU A 51 -12.56 -1.75 0.74
CA LEU A 51 -11.55 -2.59 0.14
C LEU A 51 -11.34 -2.15 -1.31
N SER A 52 -10.08 -1.99 -1.70
CA SER A 52 -9.68 -1.83 -3.09
C SER A 52 -9.18 -3.18 -3.60
N ASP A 53 -9.82 -3.66 -4.66
CA ASP A 53 -9.32 -4.81 -5.42
C ASP A 53 -8.14 -4.34 -6.27
N GLN A 54 -6.93 -4.71 -5.83
CA GLN A 54 -5.69 -4.47 -6.59
C GLN A 54 -5.12 -5.78 -7.13
N SER A 55 -5.95 -6.51 -7.88
CA SER A 55 -5.58 -7.71 -8.63
C SER A 55 -4.25 -7.57 -9.44
N TYR A 56 -3.91 -6.37 -9.90
CA TYR A 56 -2.69 -6.11 -10.68
C TYR A 56 -1.39 -6.06 -9.86
N LEU A 57 -1.44 -5.81 -8.55
CA LEU A 57 -0.21 -5.72 -7.74
C LEU A 57 0.52 -7.06 -7.71
N ASN A 58 -0.22 -8.16 -7.52
CA ASN A 58 0.36 -9.50 -7.46
C ASN A 58 1.06 -9.90 -8.77
N SER A 59 0.45 -9.60 -9.93
CA SER A 59 1.07 -9.87 -11.23
C SER A 59 2.33 -9.02 -11.43
N THR A 60 2.28 -7.73 -11.10
CA THR A 60 3.44 -6.84 -11.23
C THR A 60 4.59 -7.26 -10.32
N ILE A 61 4.33 -7.66 -9.07
CA ILE A 61 5.37 -8.18 -8.16
C ILE A 61 6.00 -9.46 -8.73
N THR A 62 5.18 -10.35 -9.29
CA THR A 62 5.65 -11.59 -9.93
C THR A 62 6.54 -11.29 -11.13
N GLU A 63 6.13 -10.36 -12.01
CA GLU A 63 6.92 -9.93 -13.16
C GLU A 63 8.23 -9.26 -12.76
N LEU A 64 8.22 -8.38 -11.75
CA LEU A 64 9.43 -7.76 -11.20
C LEU A 64 10.39 -8.80 -10.61
N SER A 65 9.86 -9.85 -9.98
CA SER A 65 10.67 -10.97 -9.48
C SER A 65 11.37 -11.73 -10.62
N GLN A 66 10.72 -11.87 -11.78
CA GLN A 66 11.37 -12.46 -12.97
C GLN A 66 12.52 -11.59 -13.48
N ILE A 67 12.39 -10.26 -13.43
CA ILE A 67 13.47 -9.33 -13.79
C ILE A 67 14.66 -9.50 -12.83
N ILE A 68 14.41 -9.54 -11.52
CA ILE A 68 15.46 -9.76 -10.50
C ILE A 68 16.13 -11.11 -10.70
N ASN A 69 15.37 -12.19 -10.95
CA ASN A 69 15.93 -13.51 -11.20
C ASN A 69 16.80 -13.55 -12.45
N LYS A 70 16.43 -12.80 -13.50
CA LYS A 70 17.14 -12.79 -14.78
C LYS A 70 18.39 -11.91 -14.76
N TYR A 71 18.31 -10.75 -14.11
CA TYR A 71 19.35 -9.71 -14.20
C TYR A 71 20.09 -9.44 -12.90
N GLY A 72 19.68 -10.06 -11.78
CA GLY A 72 20.25 -9.84 -10.46
C GLY A 72 19.73 -8.57 -9.78
N ASP A 73 20.37 -8.21 -8.67
CA ASP A 73 20.07 -6.99 -7.91
C ASP A 73 20.49 -5.70 -8.65
N LYS A 74 20.45 -4.55 -7.96
CA LYS A 74 20.86 -3.25 -8.53
C LYS A 74 22.34 -3.20 -8.97
N LYS A 75 23.16 -4.18 -8.59
CA LYS A 75 24.56 -4.33 -9.00
C LYS A 75 24.74 -5.41 -10.09
N GLY A 76 23.65 -6.01 -10.57
CA GLY A 76 23.67 -7.09 -11.54
C GLY A 76 24.11 -8.42 -10.95
N VAL A 77 24.08 -8.58 -9.61
CA VAL A 77 24.50 -9.80 -8.93
C VAL A 77 23.28 -10.65 -8.62
N ILE A 78 23.29 -11.90 -9.09
CA ILE A 78 22.29 -12.90 -8.71
C ILE A 78 22.74 -13.46 -7.35
N ASN A 79 22.16 -12.95 -6.27
CA ASN A 79 22.37 -13.54 -4.95
C ASN A 79 21.43 -14.75 -4.83
N GLU A 80 21.99 -15.96 -4.82
CA GLU A 80 21.23 -17.16 -4.48
C GLU A 80 20.79 -17.05 -3.01
N ILE A 81 19.47 -17.08 -2.77
CA ILE A 81 18.85 -17.09 -1.43
C ILE A 81 18.35 -18.50 -1.16
#